data_AF-A0A9X1IUR7-F1
#
_entry.id   AF-A0A9X1IUR7-F1
#
_cell.length_a   1.000
_cell.length_b   1.000
_cell.length_c   1.000
_cell.angle_alpha   90.00
_cell.angle_beta   90.00
_cell.angle_gamma   90.00
#
_symmetry.space_group_name_H-M   'P 1'
#
loop_
_entity.id
_entity.type
_entity.pdbx_description
1 polymer ?
#
loop_
_entity_poly.entity_id
_entity_poly.type
_entity_poly.pdbx_seq_one_letter_code
_entity_poly.pdbx_strand_id
1 'polypeptide(L)'
;MDKAKQYVAMIGGALGALLLFFQSLGFQIEWFNENTINSFINFLTAAIPLGFALYGVYKNQYLVTKKAQKQEEVLKKNGLK
;
A
#
# COMPACT_ATOMS: atom_id res chain seq x y z
N MET A 1 2.89 9.33 12.49
CA MET A 1 2.86 7.97 11.90
C MET A 1 2.28 8.10 10.49
N ASP A 2 2.91 7.50 9.48
CA ASP A 2 2.43 7.54 8.08
C ASP A 2 1.00 6.95 7.98
N LYS A 3 0.11 7.52 7.16
CA LYS A 3 -1.27 7.04 6.98
C LYS A 3 -1.32 5.57 6.54
N ALA A 4 -0.40 5.12 5.69
CA ALA A 4 -0.33 3.73 5.27
C ALA A 4 -0.05 2.79 6.46
N LYS A 5 0.85 3.18 7.37
CA LYS A 5 1.13 2.42 8.58
C LYS A 5 -0.08 2.39 9.52
N GLN A 6 -0.87 3.47 9.58
CA GLN A 6 -2.12 3.48 10.36
C GLN A 6 -3.14 2.49 9.80
N TYR A 7 -3.37 2.47 8.48
CA TYR A 7 -4.27 1.50 7.87
C TYR A 7 -3.82 0.05 8.08
N VAL A 8 -2.51 -0.22 7.96
CA VAL A 8 -1.96 -1.54 8.22
C VAL A 8 -2.16 -1.96 9.68
N ALA A 9 -1.95 -1.06 10.64
CA ALA A 9 -2.20 -1.32 12.05
C ALA A 9 -3.70 -1.59 12.34
N MET A 10 -4.61 -0.85 11.70
CA MET A 10 -6.06 -1.09 11.83
C MET A 10 -6.45 -2.47 11.29
N ILE A 11 -5.93 -2.88 10.13
CA ILE A 11 -6.16 -4.22 9.57
C ILE A 11 -5.64 -5.28 10.54
N GLY A 12 -4.41 -5.13 11.03
CA GLY A 12 -3.83 -6.07 11.99
C GLY A 12 -4.63 -6.21 13.27
N GLY A 13 -5.07 -5.10 13.86
CA GLY A 13 -5.92 -5.09 15.06
C GLY A 13 -7.27 -5.77 14.83
N ALA A 14 -7.91 -5.54 13.68
CA ALA A 14 -9.16 -6.18 13.33
C ALA A 14 -9.00 -7.71 13.14
N LEU A 15 -7.94 -8.15 12.45
CA LEU A 15 -7.64 -9.57 12.29
C LEU A 15 -7.33 -10.24 13.64
N GLY A 16 -6.58 -9.56 14.52
CA GLY A 16 -6.34 -10.04 15.88
C GLY A 16 -7.62 -10.19 16.70
N ALA A 17 -8.53 -9.22 16.63
CA ALA A 17 -9.82 -9.29 17.32
C ALA A 17 -10.69 -10.44 16.78
N LEU A 18 -10.71 -10.65 15.46
CA LEU A 18 -11.40 -11.79 14.84
C LEU A 18 -10.79 -13.13 15.27
N LEU A 19 -9.46 -13.22 15.38
CA LEU A 19 -8.79 -14.41 15.86
C LEU A 19 -9.24 -14.77 17.27
N LEU A 20 -9.23 -13.79 18.18
CA LEU A 20 -9.68 -13.97 19.56
C LEU A 20 -11.15 -14.39 19.64
N PHE A 21 -12.00 -13.83 18.77
CA PHE A 21 -13.41 -14.21 18.70
C PHE A 21 -13.60 -15.66 18.24
N PHE A 22 -12.89 -16.11 17.19
CA PHE A 22 -13.00 -17.50 16.75
C PHE A 22 -12.46 -18.48 17.79
N GLN A 23 -11.36 -18.12 18.45
CA GLN A 23 -10.81 -18.92 19.55
C GLN A 23 -11.80 -19.05 20.71
N SER A 24 -12.55 -17.99 21.05
CA SER A 24 -13.56 -18.05 22.13
C SER A 24 -14.75 -18.95 21.78
N LEU A 25 -15.04 -19.13 20.50
CA LEU A 25 -16.02 -20.09 19.99
C LEU A 25 -15.47 -21.52 19.88
N GLY A 26 -14.19 -21.74 20.23
CA GLY A 26 -13.52 -23.04 20.13
C GLY A 26 -13.04 -23.40 18.72
N PHE A 27 -13.10 -22.47 17.76
CA PHE A 27 -12.53 -22.67 16.43
C PHE A 27 -11.02 -22.43 16.45
N GLN A 28 -10.26 -23.46 16.06
CA GLN A 28 -8.82 -23.35 15.82
C GLN A 28 -8.57 -23.55 14.33
N ILE A 29 -8.31 -22.45 13.64
CA ILE A 29 -8.02 -22.45 12.20
C ILE A 29 -6.51 -22.46 12.05
N GLU A 30 -5.94 -23.54 11.50
CA GLU A 30 -4.49 -23.70 11.40
C GLU A 30 -3.78 -22.55 10.69
N TRP A 31 -4.41 -22.00 9.64
CA TRP A 31 -3.84 -20.91 8.84
C TRP A 31 -4.22 -19.51 9.35
N PHE A 32 -5.13 -19.38 10.32
CA PHE A 32 -5.51 -18.09 10.89
C PHE A 32 -5.02 -18.03 12.33
N ASN A 33 -3.76 -17.66 12.46
CA ASN A 33 -3.05 -17.51 13.72
C ASN A 33 -2.17 -16.25 13.71
N GLU A 34 -1.55 -15.96 14.86
CA GLU A 34 -0.70 -14.78 15.03
C GLU A 34 0.44 -14.70 14.00
N ASN A 35 1.10 -15.81 13.68
CA ASN A 35 2.22 -15.83 12.73
C ASN A 35 1.75 -15.40 11.34
N THR A 36 0.67 -16.01 10.85
CA THR A 36 0.08 -15.67 9.55
C THR A 36 -0.44 -14.24 9.49
N ILE A 37 -1.06 -13.73 10.56
CA ILE A 37 -1.51 -12.35 10.65
C ILE A 37 -0.31 -11.40 10.58
N ASN A 38 0.75 -11.66 11.35
CA ASN A 38 1.97 -10.85 11.36
C ASN A 38 2.67 -10.87 10.01
N SER A 39 2.80 -12.03 9.38
CA SER A 39 3.35 -12.15 8.02
C SER A 39 2.54 -11.34 7.01
N PHE A 40 1.21 -11.35 7.09
CA PHE A 40 0.35 -10.58 6.20
C PHE A 40 0.48 -9.06 6.43
N ILE A 41 0.53 -8.62 7.68
CA ILE A 41 0.79 -7.21 8.05
C ILE A 41 2.14 -6.75 7.50
N ASN A 42 3.18 -7.57 7.63
CA ASN A 42 4.51 -7.27 7.09
C ASN A 42 4.49 -7.19 5.56
N PHE A 43 3.78 -8.11 4.90
CA PHE A 43 3.57 -8.05 3.46
C PHE A 43 2.91 -6.74 3.04
N LEU A 44 1.81 -6.33 3.69
CA LEU A 44 1.15 -5.06 3.38
C LEU A 44 2.06 -3.85 3.61
N THR A 45 2.86 -3.89 4.68
CA THR A 45 3.83 -2.83 5.00
C THR A 45 4.87 -2.64 3.90
N ALA A 46 5.28 -3.71 3.21
CA ALA A 46 6.20 -3.65 2.09
C ALA A 46 5.51 -3.36 0.75
N ALA A 47 4.35 -4.00 0.51
CA ALA A 47 3.64 -3.94 -0.76
C ALA A 47 3.00 -2.58 -1.03
N ILE A 48 2.43 -1.93 -0.01
CA ILE A 48 1.75 -0.64 -0.17
C ILE A 48 2.71 0.47 -0.65
N PRO A 49 3.87 0.71 0.01
CA PRO A 49 4.85 1.68 -0.49
C PRO A 49 5.34 1.36 -1.89
N LEU A 50 5.59 0.09 -2.19
CA LEU A 50 6.00 -0.34 -3.52
C LEU A 50 4.93 -0.01 -4.58
N GLY A 51 3.66 -0.28 -4.28
CA GLY A 51 2.54 0.07 -5.16
C GLY A 51 2.44 1.57 -5.41
N PHE A 52 2.60 2.41 -4.37
CA PHE A 52 2.64 3.86 -4.54
C PHE A 52 3.83 4.33 -5.39
N ALA A 53 5.02 3.75 -5.19
CA ALA A 53 6.19 4.07 -5.98
C ALA A 53 5.98 3.72 -7.47
N LEU A 54 5.50 2.50 -7.76
CA LEU A 54 5.20 2.05 -9.12
C LEU A 54 4.12 2.92 -9.77
N TYR A 55 3.05 3.25 -9.04
CA TYR A 55 2.01 4.15 -9.53
C TYR A 55 2.55 5.57 -9.81
N GLY A 56 3.42 6.07 -8.93
CA GLY A 56 4.09 7.36 -9.12
C GLY A 56 4.95 7.39 -10.37
N VAL A 57 5.76 6.34 -10.60
CA VAL A 57 6.57 6.18 -11.82
C VAL A 57 5.67 6.12 -13.05
N TYR A 58 4.66 5.25 -13.06
CA TYR A 58 3.71 5.12 -14.17
C TYR A 58 3.07 6.47 -14.54
N LYS A 59 2.65 7.25 -13.54
CA LYS A 59 2.02 8.55 -13.78
C LYS A 59 3.01 9.65 -14.19
N ASN A 60 4.27 9.57 -13.77
CA ASN A 60 5.30 10.55 -14.10
C ASN A 60 6.09 10.18 -15.37
N GLN A 61 5.85 9.00 -15.94
CA GLN A 61 6.53 8.55 -17.15
C GLN A 61 6.01 9.31 -18.38
N TYR A 62 6.93 10.02 -19.03
CA TYR A 62 6.68 10.87 -20.21
C TYR A 62 5.96 10.16 -21.36
N LEU A 63 6.25 8.88 -21.55
CA LEU A 63 5.67 8.05 -22.61
C LEU A 63 4.21 7.67 -22.33
N VAL A 64 3.78 7.68 -21.07
CA VAL A 64 2.47 7.16 -20.64
C VAL A 64 1.49 8.29 -20.37
N THR A 65 1.92 9.40 -19.76
CA THR A 65 1.02 10.49 -19.39
C THR A 65 1.23 11.75 -20.22
N LYS A 66 0.16 12.20 -20.89
CA LYS A 66 0.10 13.48 -21.63
C LYS A 66 0.46 14.70 -20.77
N LYS A 67 0.42 14.56 -19.44
CA LYS A 67 0.72 15.63 -18.48
C LYS A 67 2.20 16.01 -18.51
N ALA A 68 3.10 15.03 -18.58
CA ALA A 68 4.53 15.27 -18.67
C ALA A 68 4.92 15.88 -20.03
N GLN A 69 4.28 15.44 -21.12
CA GLN A 69 4.44 16.01 -22.46
C GLN A 69 4.03 17.49 -22.52
N LYS A 70 2.85 17.83 -21.98
CA LYS A 70 2.41 19.23 -21.86
C LYS A 70 3.35 20.07 -21.00
N GLN A 71 3.91 19.50 -19.93
CA GLN A 71 4.84 20.20 -19.06
C GLN A 71 6.15 20.51 -19.78
N GLU A 72 6.64 19.59 -20.62
CA GLU A 72 7.81 19.83 -21.48
C GLU A 72 7.52 20.89 -22.55
N GLU A 73 6.36 20.85 -23.21
CA GLU A 73 5.97 21.89 -24.18
C GLU A 73 5.91 23.28 -23.55
N VAL A 74 5.35 23.41 -22.34
CA VAL A 74 5.27 24.71 -21.63
C VAL A 74 6.67 25.19 -21.22
N LEU A 75 7.53 24.29 -20.75
CA LEU A 75 8.91 24.65 -20.40
C LEU A 75 9.71 25.14 -21.62
N LYS A 76 9.57 24.47 -22.78
CA LYS A 76 10.15 24.90 -24.05
C LYS A 76 9.62 26.24 -24.52
N LYS A 77 8.30 26.47 -24.45
CA LYS A 77 7.68 27.76 -24.81
C LYS A 77 8.17 28.93 -23.95
N ASN A 78 8.51 28.67 -22.69
CA ASN A 78 9.00 29.69 -21.77
C ASN A 78 10.53 29.84 -21.77
N GLY A 79 11.27 29.12 -22.62
CA GLY A 79 12.74 29.17 -22.69
C GLY A 79 13.45 28.65 -21.44
N LEU A 80 12.76 27.86 -20.62
CA LEU A 80 13.27 27.32 -19.35
C LEU A 80 13.93 25.94 -19.52
N LYS A 81 13.89 25.38 -20.75
CA LYS A 81 14.54 24.15 -21.18
C LYS A 81 14.74 24.14 -22.69
#